data_AF-A0A7W0X243-F1
#
_entry.id   AF-A0A7W0X243-F1
#
_cell.length_a   1.000
_cell.length_b   1.000
_cell.length_c   1.000
_cell.angle_alpha   90.00
_cell.angle_beta   90.00
_cell.angle_gamma   90.00
#
_symmetry.space_group_name_H-M   'P 1'
#
loop_
_entity.id
_entity.type
_entity.pdbx_description
1 polymer ?
#
loop_
_entity_poly.entity_id
_entity_poly.type
_entity_poly.pdbx_seq_one_letter_code
_entity_poly.pdbx_strand_id
1 'polypeptide(L)'
;MTDSDFKGTLLAGGAITSTRGSYEGRALARTDVTVTDAAPMTFAGCAAPAAITVNKDFLPNSVAPVPVALTCTSGTVTTTPLNASEATPAVFTVTGASPGATCTATETVPAGYTADQTNCASVALGGSCTITNTLIPPLANIPTLSEWAMILLAGLLALFGFVAVRRQTR
;
A
#
# COMPACT_ATOMS: atom_id res chain seq x y z
N MET A 1 -18.46 35.33 -10.07
CA MET A 1 -17.33 35.59 -9.17
C MET A 1 -16.09 35.61 -10.03
N THR A 2 -15.22 36.61 -9.85
CA THR A 2 -14.02 36.75 -10.69
C THR A 2 -12.83 36.95 -9.77
N ASP A 3 -11.76 36.16 -9.96
CA ASP A 3 -10.55 36.20 -9.11
C ASP A 3 -10.85 36.08 -7.62
N SER A 4 -11.77 35.18 -7.28
CA SER A 4 -12.27 35.04 -5.90
C SER A 4 -12.16 33.61 -5.42
N ASP A 5 -11.71 33.44 -4.19
CA ASP A 5 -11.79 32.19 -3.45
C ASP A 5 -13.01 32.19 -2.54
N PHE A 6 -13.95 31.29 -2.80
CA PHE A 6 -15.18 31.18 -2.02
C PHE A 6 -15.28 29.84 -1.31
N LYS A 7 -15.67 29.88 -0.03
CA LYS A 7 -15.99 28.68 0.75
C LYS A 7 -17.42 28.76 1.27
N GLY A 8 -18.20 27.71 1.02
CA GLY A 8 -19.57 27.57 1.51
C GLY A 8 -20.60 27.19 0.45
N THR A 9 -21.88 27.30 0.79
CA THR A 9 -22.98 26.96 -0.11
C THR A 9 -23.46 28.22 -0.84
N LEU A 10 -23.53 28.16 -2.18
CA LEU A 10 -24.16 29.20 -3.00
C LEU A 10 -25.53 28.72 -3.46
N LEU A 11 -26.56 29.52 -3.22
CA LEU A 11 -27.93 29.31 -3.70
C LEU A 11 -28.26 30.46 -4.64
N ALA A 12 -28.42 30.18 -5.93
CA ALA A 12 -28.72 31.18 -6.94
C ALA A 12 -30.07 30.88 -7.63
N GLY A 13 -30.92 31.90 -7.72
CA GLY A 13 -32.20 31.82 -8.45
C GLY A 13 -32.05 31.75 -9.98
N GLY A 14 -30.84 32.01 -10.50
CA GLY A 14 -30.45 31.91 -11.91
C GLY A 14 -29.15 31.11 -12.06
N ALA A 15 -28.27 31.52 -12.97
CA ALA A 15 -26.97 30.90 -13.17
C ALA A 15 -25.91 31.36 -12.15
N ILE A 16 -24.94 30.50 -11.86
CA ILE A 16 -23.69 30.82 -11.16
C ILE A 16 -22.57 30.80 -12.18
N THR A 17 -21.79 31.88 -12.28
CA THR A 17 -20.57 31.92 -13.10
C THR A 17 -19.38 32.25 -12.23
N SER A 18 -18.36 31.39 -12.22
CA SER A 18 -17.05 31.69 -11.65
C SER A 18 -16.00 31.82 -12.76
N THR A 19 -15.10 32.80 -12.65
CA THR A 19 -14.08 33.09 -13.66
C THR A 19 -12.76 33.35 -12.95
N ARG A 20 -11.84 32.38 -13.01
CA ARG A 20 -10.55 32.42 -12.28
C ARG A 20 -10.75 32.49 -10.74
N GLY A 21 -10.13 31.56 -9.99
CA GLY A 21 -10.28 31.44 -8.52
C GLY A 21 -10.79 30.06 -8.08
N SER A 22 -10.91 29.85 -6.76
CA SER A 22 -11.29 28.56 -6.17
C SER A 22 -12.69 28.57 -5.54
N TYR A 23 -13.35 27.42 -5.56
CA TYR A 23 -14.65 27.21 -4.93
C TYR A 23 -14.65 25.92 -4.12
N GLU A 24 -14.88 26.03 -2.81
CA GLU A 24 -15.00 24.87 -1.91
C GLU A 24 -16.39 24.85 -1.26
N GLY A 25 -17.28 23.98 -1.75
CA GLY A 25 -18.64 23.84 -1.22
C GLY A 25 -19.65 23.30 -2.22
N ARG A 26 -20.94 23.65 -2.05
CA ARG A 26 -22.07 23.28 -2.94
C ARG A 26 -22.65 24.47 -3.68
N ALA A 27 -22.51 24.51 -5.01
CA ALA A 27 -23.09 25.54 -5.87
C ALA A 27 -24.40 25.03 -6.45
N LEU A 28 -25.52 25.62 -6.04
CA LEU A 28 -26.87 25.22 -6.44
C LEU A 28 -27.51 26.37 -7.23
N ALA A 29 -27.58 26.20 -8.54
CA ALA A 29 -28.19 27.14 -9.49
C ALA A 29 -29.50 26.57 -10.04
N ARG A 30 -30.45 27.44 -10.40
CA ARG A 30 -31.71 27.00 -11.04
C ARG A 30 -31.53 26.63 -12.51
N THR A 31 -30.49 27.18 -13.16
CA THR A 31 -30.16 26.87 -14.56
C THR A 31 -28.78 26.21 -14.63
N ASP A 32 -27.71 27.00 -14.54
CA ASP A 32 -26.36 26.56 -14.88
C ASP A 32 -25.35 26.97 -13.80
N VAL A 33 -24.37 26.11 -13.55
CA VAL A 33 -23.15 26.45 -12.82
C VAL A 33 -22.00 26.36 -13.81
N THR A 34 -21.43 27.51 -14.16
CA THR A 34 -20.39 27.63 -15.19
C THR A 34 -19.10 28.08 -14.53
N VAL A 35 -17.98 27.44 -14.91
CA VAL A 35 -16.66 27.95 -14.54
C VAL A 35 -15.77 28.11 -15.76
N THR A 36 -15.28 29.32 -15.93
CA THR A 36 -14.32 29.71 -16.96
C THR A 36 -12.92 29.86 -16.33
N ASP A 37 -11.89 29.39 -17.04
CA ASP A 37 -10.50 29.34 -16.56
C ASP A 37 -10.34 28.64 -15.19
N ALA A 38 -10.84 27.40 -15.13
CA ALA A 38 -10.80 26.54 -13.96
C ALA A 38 -9.37 26.05 -13.63
N ALA A 39 -8.56 26.89 -12.99
CA ALA A 39 -7.34 26.44 -12.31
C ALA A 39 -7.70 25.85 -10.93
N PRO A 40 -7.02 24.79 -10.51
CA PRO A 40 -7.62 23.50 -10.14
C PRO A 40 -8.83 23.67 -9.21
N MET A 41 -10.02 23.42 -9.76
CA MET A 41 -11.25 23.50 -8.99
C MET A 41 -11.54 22.19 -8.29
N THR A 42 -11.49 22.22 -6.97
CA THR A 42 -11.97 21.12 -6.14
C THR A 42 -13.42 21.40 -5.79
N PHE A 43 -14.34 21.14 -6.71
CA PHE A 43 -15.74 21.11 -6.34
C PHE A 43 -15.93 20.01 -5.30
N ALA A 44 -16.47 20.36 -4.13
CA ALA A 44 -16.81 19.36 -3.13
C ALA A 44 -17.82 18.38 -3.75
N GLY A 45 -17.35 17.17 -4.08
CA GLY A 45 -18.16 16.11 -4.70
C GLY A 45 -17.93 15.85 -6.20
N CYS A 46 -17.04 16.57 -6.90
CA CYS A 46 -16.71 16.28 -8.31
C CYS A 46 -15.20 16.18 -8.56
N ALA A 47 -14.46 15.53 -7.65
CA ALA A 47 -13.09 15.13 -7.97
C ALA A 47 -13.13 14.08 -9.10
N ALA A 48 -12.34 14.31 -10.15
CA ALA A 48 -12.18 13.33 -11.22
C ALA A 48 -11.76 11.98 -10.63
N PRO A 49 -12.24 10.85 -11.18
CA PRO A 49 -11.79 9.53 -10.73
C PRO A 49 -10.27 9.43 -10.85
N ALA A 50 -9.63 8.98 -9.78
CA ALA A 50 -8.20 8.70 -9.78
C ALA A 50 -7.97 7.20 -9.75
N ALA A 51 -6.88 6.75 -10.38
CA ALA A 51 -6.47 5.35 -10.34
C ALA A 51 -5.36 5.14 -9.30
N ILE A 52 -5.34 3.97 -8.65
CA ILE A 52 -4.18 3.44 -7.93
C ILE A 52 -3.80 2.12 -8.58
N THR A 53 -2.54 1.97 -8.96
CA THR A 53 -2.04 0.70 -9.53
C THR A 53 -1.24 -0.06 -8.49
N VAL A 54 -1.62 -1.30 -8.19
CA VAL A 54 -0.89 -2.20 -7.30
C VAL A 54 -0.26 -3.30 -8.13
N ASN A 55 1.05 -3.27 -8.21
CA ASN A 55 1.87 -4.30 -8.83
C ASN A 55 2.11 -5.44 -7.85
N LYS A 56 2.34 -6.63 -8.40
CA LYS A 56 2.68 -7.82 -7.63
C LYS A 56 4.01 -8.37 -8.10
N ASP A 57 4.81 -8.78 -7.14
CA ASP A 57 6.12 -9.39 -7.37
C ASP A 57 6.23 -10.63 -6.48
N PHE A 58 6.76 -11.72 -7.01
CA PHE A 58 7.01 -12.95 -6.27
C PHE A 58 8.49 -13.31 -6.34
N LEU A 59 9.04 -13.72 -5.20
CA LEU A 59 10.42 -14.20 -5.09
C LEU A 59 10.40 -15.63 -4.54
N PRO A 60 10.64 -16.66 -5.38
CA PRO A 60 10.83 -16.62 -6.83
C PRO A 60 9.54 -16.34 -7.61
N ASN A 61 9.67 -15.95 -8.88
CA ASN A 61 8.55 -15.59 -9.77
C ASN A 61 7.42 -16.62 -9.77
N SER A 62 6.19 -16.12 -9.83
CA SER A 62 4.95 -16.90 -9.80
C SER A 62 3.83 -16.20 -10.56
N VAL A 63 3.07 -16.97 -11.34
CA VAL A 63 1.88 -16.50 -12.08
C VAL A 63 0.62 -16.44 -11.21
N ALA A 64 0.72 -16.81 -9.93
CA ALA A 64 -0.43 -16.90 -9.04
C ALA A 64 -1.08 -15.51 -8.81
N PRO A 65 -2.41 -15.37 -8.99
CA PRO A 65 -3.10 -14.15 -8.62
C PRO A 65 -3.30 -14.07 -7.11
N VAL A 66 -3.14 -12.88 -6.54
CA VAL A 66 -3.39 -12.58 -5.13
C VAL A 66 -4.47 -11.50 -5.02
N PRO A 67 -5.51 -11.70 -4.20
CA PRO A 67 -6.52 -10.67 -3.93
C PRO A 67 -5.92 -9.55 -3.07
N VAL A 68 -5.95 -8.34 -3.60
CA VAL A 68 -5.52 -7.11 -2.96
C VAL A 68 -6.75 -6.26 -2.64
N ALA A 69 -6.81 -5.75 -1.42
CA ALA A 69 -7.78 -4.76 -0.99
C ALA A 69 -7.14 -3.36 -0.96
N LEU A 70 -7.91 -2.34 -1.36
CA LEU A 70 -7.49 -0.94 -1.25
C LEU A 70 -8.43 -0.18 -0.30
N THR A 71 -7.84 0.66 0.55
CA THR A 71 -8.56 1.60 1.42
C THR A 71 -7.96 2.99 1.27
N CYS A 72 -8.78 4.05 1.27
CA CYS A 72 -8.31 5.43 1.11
C CYS A 72 -8.76 6.29 2.28
N THR A 73 -7.98 7.33 2.61
CA THR A 73 -8.32 8.29 3.68
C THR A 73 -9.56 9.12 3.36
N SER A 74 -9.88 9.27 2.07
CA SER A 74 -11.16 9.81 1.58
C SER A 74 -11.48 9.25 0.19
N GLY A 75 -12.71 9.48 -0.26
CA GLY A 75 -13.24 8.93 -1.51
C GLY A 75 -13.77 7.51 -1.36
N THR A 76 -14.24 6.95 -2.47
CA THR A 76 -14.82 5.61 -2.53
C THR A 76 -14.07 4.78 -3.55
N VAL A 77 -13.60 3.60 -3.13
CA VAL A 77 -13.01 2.61 -4.03
C VAL A 77 -14.14 1.85 -4.71
N THR A 78 -14.22 1.91 -6.04
CA THR A 78 -15.35 1.35 -6.80
C THR A 78 -15.48 -0.17 -6.66
N THR A 79 -14.35 -0.88 -6.63
CA THR A 79 -14.31 -2.34 -6.49
C THR A 79 -13.07 -2.73 -5.70
N THR A 80 -13.26 -3.52 -4.65
CA THR A 80 -12.20 -4.06 -3.80
C THR A 80 -12.76 -5.32 -3.11
N PRO A 81 -12.05 -6.45 -3.08
CA PRO A 81 -10.68 -6.66 -3.59
C PRO A 81 -10.60 -6.84 -5.12
N LEU A 82 -9.40 -6.67 -5.67
CA LEU A 82 -9.03 -7.00 -7.05
C LEU A 82 -7.80 -7.92 -7.06
N ASN A 83 -7.70 -8.81 -8.06
CA ASN A 83 -6.55 -9.70 -8.18
C ASN A 83 -5.36 -8.99 -8.84
N ALA A 84 -4.18 -9.12 -8.23
CA ALA A 84 -2.90 -8.73 -8.82
C ALA A 84 -2.02 -9.97 -9.05
N SER A 85 -1.22 -9.96 -10.10
CA SER A 85 -0.21 -10.98 -10.43
C SER A 85 0.99 -10.29 -11.07
N GLU A 86 2.13 -10.98 -11.19
CA GLU A 86 3.34 -10.40 -11.83
C GLU A 86 3.08 -9.94 -13.26
N ALA A 87 2.19 -10.63 -13.99
CA ALA A 87 1.83 -10.29 -15.36
C ALA A 87 0.74 -9.20 -15.43
N THR A 88 -0.10 -9.07 -14.41
CA THR A 88 -1.30 -8.22 -14.45
C THR A 88 -1.46 -7.46 -13.13
N PRO A 89 -1.19 -6.14 -13.11
CA PRO A 89 -1.42 -5.30 -11.93
C PRO A 89 -2.91 -5.14 -11.60
N ALA A 90 -3.24 -4.95 -10.33
CA ALA A 90 -4.58 -4.54 -9.91
C ALA A 90 -4.72 -3.02 -10.04
N VAL A 91 -5.69 -2.55 -10.82
CA VAL A 91 -5.96 -1.12 -11.00
C VAL A 91 -7.27 -0.75 -10.32
N PHE A 92 -7.19 0.03 -9.25
CA PHE A 92 -8.33 0.48 -8.48
C PHE A 92 -8.77 1.87 -8.93
N THR A 93 -10.08 2.08 -9.06
CA THR A 93 -10.66 3.41 -9.28
C THR A 93 -11.17 3.99 -7.98
N VAL A 94 -10.77 5.22 -7.68
CA VAL A 94 -11.16 6.00 -6.51
C VAL A 94 -11.92 7.24 -6.97
N THR A 95 -13.17 7.38 -6.52
CA THR A 95 -14.03 8.52 -6.88
C THR A 95 -14.29 9.42 -5.68
N GLY A 96 -14.40 10.73 -5.91
CA GLY A 96 -14.82 11.69 -4.87
C GLY A 96 -13.82 11.88 -3.74
N ALA A 97 -12.54 11.56 -3.97
CA ALA A 97 -11.49 11.77 -2.98
C ALA A 97 -11.14 13.25 -2.83
N SER A 98 -10.86 13.69 -1.61
CA SER A 98 -10.41 15.04 -1.30
C SER A 98 -8.97 15.26 -1.78
N PRO A 99 -8.54 16.51 -2.02
CA PRO A 99 -7.15 16.82 -2.33
C PRO A 99 -6.20 16.28 -1.24
N GLY A 100 -5.10 15.66 -1.67
CA GLY A 100 -4.11 15.06 -0.76
C GLY A 100 -4.54 13.74 -0.13
N ALA A 101 -5.65 13.13 -0.57
CA ALA A 101 -6.01 11.79 -0.14
C ALA A 101 -4.91 10.78 -0.50
N THR A 102 -4.76 9.79 0.35
CA THR A 102 -3.82 8.68 0.18
C THR A 102 -4.55 7.37 0.36
N CYS A 103 -4.03 6.32 -0.27
CA CYS A 103 -4.59 4.98 -0.22
C CYS A 103 -3.56 3.97 0.26
N THR A 104 -4.02 3.00 1.03
CA THR A 104 -3.24 1.87 1.51
C THR A 104 -3.77 0.59 0.87
N ALA A 105 -2.89 -0.15 0.21
CA ALA A 105 -3.19 -1.46 -0.35
C ALA A 105 -2.68 -2.56 0.59
N THR A 106 -3.51 -3.57 0.81
CA THR A 106 -3.16 -4.75 1.60
C THR A 106 -3.57 -6.02 0.87
N GLU A 107 -2.80 -7.08 1.01
CA GLU A 107 -3.17 -8.39 0.50
C GLU A 107 -3.38 -9.42 1.60
N THR A 108 -4.11 -10.49 1.25
CA THR A 108 -4.06 -11.73 2.03
C THR A 108 -2.84 -12.51 1.62
N VAL A 109 -1.83 -12.55 2.51
CA VAL A 109 -0.54 -13.19 2.22
C VAL A 109 -0.76 -14.68 1.90
N PRO A 110 -0.33 -15.16 0.71
CA PRO A 110 -0.41 -16.57 0.36
C PRO A 110 0.36 -17.44 1.37
N ALA A 111 -0.15 -18.64 1.63
CA ALA A 111 0.49 -19.57 2.55
C ALA A 111 1.93 -19.90 2.10
N GLY A 112 2.88 -19.88 3.04
CA GLY A 112 4.29 -20.13 2.76
C GLY A 112 5.06 -18.91 2.26
N TYR A 113 4.46 -17.72 2.19
CA TYR A 113 5.14 -16.48 1.83
C TYR A 113 5.16 -15.47 2.98
N THR A 114 6.16 -14.59 2.97
CA THR A 114 6.15 -13.31 3.68
C THR A 114 5.89 -12.19 2.69
N ALA A 115 5.00 -11.25 3.02
CA ALA A 115 4.72 -10.10 2.18
C ALA A 115 5.43 -8.84 2.69
N ASP A 116 6.08 -8.12 1.78
CA ASP A 116 6.46 -6.72 1.94
C ASP A 116 5.45 -5.85 1.20
N GLN A 117 4.77 -4.98 1.97
CA GLN A 117 3.75 -4.05 1.46
C GLN A 117 4.04 -2.62 1.90
N THR A 118 5.27 -2.32 2.34
CA THR A 118 5.61 -1.02 2.95
C THR A 118 5.44 0.14 1.98
N ASN A 119 5.76 -0.05 0.69
CA ASN A 119 5.58 0.98 -0.34
C ASN A 119 4.10 1.21 -0.73
N CYS A 120 3.21 0.33 -0.29
CA CYS A 120 1.77 0.42 -0.53
C CYS A 120 1.03 1.08 0.64
N ALA A 121 1.76 1.62 1.62
CA ALA A 121 1.19 2.47 2.66
C ALA A 121 1.15 3.93 2.19
N SER A 122 -0.02 4.57 2.29
CA SER A 122 -0.20 6.00 1.99
C SER A 122 0.21 6.44 0.57
N VAL A 123 -0.14 5.65 -0.44
CA VAL A 123 0.07 5.96 -1.86
C VAL A 123 -0.82 7.14 -2.27
N ALA A 124 -0.24 8.18 -2.86
CA ALA A 124 -1.02 9.30 -3.39
C ALA A 124 -1.91 8.87 -4.56
N LEU A 125 -3.08 9.49 -4.71
CA LEU A 125 -3.98 9.27 -5.86
C LEU A 125 -3.22 9.43 -7.19
N GLY A 126 -3.47 8.52 -8.15
CA GLY A 126 -2.74 8.46 -9.42
C GLY A 126 -1.42 7.71 -9.33
N GLY A 127 -1.01 7.29 -8.13
CA GLY A 127 0.25 6.59 -7.89
C GLY A 127 0.20 5.08 -8.13
N SER A 128 1.36 4.47 -7.96
CA SER A 128 1.54 3.02 -8.02
C SER A 128 2.41 2.52 -6.86
N CYS A 129 2.22 1.28 -6.46
CA CYS A 129 3.04 0.60 -5.46
C CYS A 129 3.20 -0.90 -5.81
N THR A 130 4.11 -1.61 -5.14
CA THR A 130 4.40 -3.01 -5.42
C THR A 130 4.39 -3.83 -4.16
N ILE A 131 3.53 -4.83 -4.08
CA ILE A 131 3.55 -5.80 -2.99
C ILE A 131 4.44 -6.98 -3.40
N THR A 132 5.50 -7.24 -2.64
CA THR A 132 6.45 -8.34 -2.92
C THR A 132 6.23 -9.51 -1.96
N ASN A 133 6.06 -10.71 -2.50
CA ASN A 133 5.94 -11.94 -1.72
C ASN A 133 7.19 -12.79 -1.85
N THR A 134 7.91 -12.92 -0.75
CA THR A 134 9.09 -13.78 -0.68
C THR A 134 8.71 -15.12 -0.09
N LEU A 135 9.02 -16.21 -0.81
CA LEU A 135 8.79 -17.57 -0.35
C LEU A 135 9.60 -17.78 0.93
N ILE A 136 8.92 -18.21 1.99
CA ILE A 136 9.57 -18.61 3.22
C ILE A 136 10.36 -19.87 2.88
N PRO A 137 11.71 -19.84 2.94
CA PRO A 137 12.47 -21.05 2.72
C PRO A 137 11.96 -22.10 3.73
N PRO A 138 11.81 -23.38 3.33
CA PRO A 138 11.60 -24.42 4.32
C PRO A 138 12.71 -24.23 5.35
N LEU A 139 12.42 -24.43 6.64
CA LEU A 139 13.47 -24.49 7.65
C LEU A 139 14.49 -25.48 7.09
N ALA A 140 15.58 -24.97 6.51
CA ALA A 140 16.70 -25.80 6.14
C ALA A 140 16.97 -26.50 7.46
N ASN A 141 16.91 -27.84 7.46
CA ASN A 141 17.38 -28.60 8.58
C ASN A 141 18.69 -27.95 8.98
N ILE A 142 18.66 -27.13 10.04
CA ILE A 142 19.87 -26.77 10.75
C ILE A 142 20.44 -28.16 10.96
N PRO A 143 21.62 -28.49 10.43
CA PRO A 143 22.22 -29.73 10.84
C PRO A 143 22.31 -29.57 12.35
N THR A 144 21.34 -30.14 13.07
CA THR A 144 21.56 -30.58 14.42
C THR A 144 22.81 -31.39 14.20
N LEU A 145 23.93 -30.87 14.74
CA LEU A 145 25.19 -31.59 14.73
C LEU A 145 24.77 -33.03 14.97
N SER A 146 25.04 -33.91 13.98
CA SER A 146 24.56 -35.29 14.03
C SER A 146 24.78 -35.78 15.46
N GLU A 147 23.90 -36.59 16.03
CA GLU A 147 24.06 -36.98 17.45
C GLU A 147 25.51 -37.40 17.76
N TRP A 148 26.17 -38.05 16.79
CA TRP A 148 27.60 -38.31 16.72
C TRP A 148 28.54 -37.09 16.80
N ALA A 149 28.28 -36.00 16.08
CA ALA A 149 29.02 -34.75 16.15
C ALA A 149 28.82 -34.00 17.49
N MET A 150 27.64 -34.07 18.12
CA MET A 150 27.45 -33.55 19.48
C MET A 150 28.17 -34.41 20.52
N ILE A 151 28.11 -35.74 20.39
CA ILE A 151 28.85 -36.69 21.24
C ILE A 151 30.36 -36.48 21.07
N LEU A 152 30.86 -36.33 19.84
CA LEU A 152 32.26 -36.04 19.56
C LEU A 152 32.70 -34.70 20.17
N LEU A 153 31.91 -33.65 20.00
CA LEU A 153 32.23 -32.34 20.57
C LEU A 153 32.23 -32.37 22.10
N ALA A 154 31.24 -33.03 22.72
CA ALA A 154 31.17 -33.20 24.18
C ALA A 154 32.35 -34.05 24.71
N GLY A 155 32.71 -35.13 24.00
CA GLY A 155 33.87 -35.95 24.32
C GLY A 155 35.19 -35.19 24.20
N LEU A 156 35.34 -34.38 23.16
CA LEU A 156 36.52 -33.54 22.93
C LEU A 156 36.65 -32.47 24.04
N LEU A 157 35.56 -31.80 24.39
CA LEU A 157 35.52 -30.85 25.52
C LEU A 157 35.82 -31.53 26.87
N ALA A 158 35.34 -32.75 27.12
CA ALA A 158 35.64 -33.50 28.34
C ALA A 158 37.13 -33.90 28.43
N LEU A 159 37.73 -34.31 27.31
CA LEU A 159 39.15 -34.68 27.24
C LEU A 159 40.07 -33.46 27.47
N PHE A 160 39.80 -32.33 26.80
CA PHE A 160 40.62 -31.12 26.97
C PHE A 160 40.35 -30.39 28.29
N GLY A 161 39.13 -30.44 28.82
CA GLY A 161 38.80 -29.91 30.15
C GLY A 161 39.54 -30.62 31.29
N PHE A 162 39.69 -31.95 31.21
CA PHE A 162 40.47 -32.71 32.20
C PHE A 162 41.99 -32.45 32.13
N VAL A 163 42.53 -32.13 30.95
CA VAL A 163 43.96 -31.81 30.77
C VAL A 163 44.31 -30.46 31.39
N ALA A 164 43.40 -29.48 31.36
CA ALA A 164 43.62 -28.18 32.00
C ALA A 164 43.53 -28.26 33.54
N VAL A 165 42.58 -29.03 34.09
CA VAL A 165 42.36 -29.13 35.55
C VAL A 165 43.50 -29.86 36.27
N ARG A 166 44.12 -30.87 35.65
CA ARG A 166 45.24 -31.60 36.27
C ARG A 166 46.54 -30.78 36.41
N ARG A 167 46.62 -29.59 35.82
CA ARG A 167 47.79 -28.70 35.98
C ARG A 167 47.69 -27.74 37.17
N GLN A 168 46.56 -27.66 37.87
CA GLN A 168 46.36 -26.72 39.00
C GLN A 168 46.56 -27.33 40.41
N THR A 169 46.92 -28.61 40.53
CA THR A 169 47.16 -29.26 41.83
C THR A 169 48.63 -29.59 42.08
N ARG A 170 49.55 -28.66 41.80
CA ARG A 170 50.93 -28.75 42.30
C ARG A 170 51.42 -27.43 42.84
#